data_AF-A0A354WW05-F1
#
_entry.id   AF-A0A354WW05-F1
#
_cell.length_a   1.000
_cell.length_b   1.000
_cell.length_c   1.000
_cell.angle_alpha   90.00
_cell.angle_beta   90.00
_cell.angle_gamma   90.00
#
_symmetry.space_group_name_H-M   'P 1'
#
loop_
_entity.id
_entity.type
_entity.pdbx_description
1 polymer ?
#
loop_
_entity_poly.entity_id
_entity_poly.type
_entity_poly.pdbx_seq_one_letter_code
_entity_poly.pdbx_strand_id
1 'polypeptide(L)'
;MYETQVSVVIVNYNVKYFVEQCLYSVQAATQGWDVDIYVVDNHSTDGSVEYLRPLFPDVTFIENKENVGFAKANNQAFRICKGEYVLMLNPDTVIGEESLRSLCYFMDEHPAAGAIGLKMLNGNGVFLAESKRSFPTPWVSFCKLFGLSKLFPDSPKYASYALPYLSPDEQHEVDVLSGAFMLMRHDALEKTGLLDEDFFMYGEDID
;
A
#
# COMPACT_ATOMS: atom_id res chain seq x y z
N MET A 1 20.08 12.43 -6.97
CA MET A 1 19.33 13.10 -5.88
C MET A 1 17.88 12.99 -6.26
N TYR A 2 17.03 12.58 -5.32
CA TYR A 2 15.58 12.49 -5.53
C TYR A 2 15.01 13.90 -5.76
N GLU A 3 13.94 13.99 -6.55
CA GLU A 3 13.29 15.29 -6.84
C GLU A 3 12.23 15.64 -5.80
N THR A 4 11.64 14.63 -5.14
CA THR A 4 10.60 14.77 -4.12
C THR A 4 10.88 13.90 -2.90
N GLN A 5 10.18 14.16 -1.79
CA GLN A 5 10.30 13.35 -0.57
C GLN A 5 9.55 12.03 -0.70
N VAL A 6 8.33 12.07 -1.26
CA VAL A 6 7.48 10.90 -1.46
C VAL A 6 6.79 10.98 -2.82
N SER A 7 6.83 9.88 -3.57
CA SER A 7 5.91 9.65 -4.68
C SER A 7 4.76 8.75 -4.22
N VAL A 8 3.52 9.19 -4.37
CA VAL A 8 2.31 8.43 -4.01
C VAL A 8 1.70 7.83 -5.27
N VAL A 9 1.46 6.52 -5.26
CA VAL A 9 0.88 5.77 -6.36
C VAL A 9 -0.43 5.15 -5.92
N ILE A 10 -1.49 5.49 -6.63
CA ILE A 10 -2.85 5.00 -6.39
C ILE A 10 -3.39 4.38 -7.67
N VAL A 11 -3.77 3.10 -7.62
CA VAL A 11 -4.49 2.44 -8.72
C VAL A 11 -5.99 2.58 -8.50
N ASN A 12 -6.69 3.21 -9.43
CA ASN A 12 -8.13 3.45 -9.37
C ASN A 12 -8.91 2.55 -10.34
N TYR A 13 -10.04 1.99 -9.87
CA TYR A 13 -10.99 1.26 -10.71
C TYR A 13 -12.43 1.35 -10.16
N ASN A 14 -13.26 2.18 -10.78
CA ASN A 14 -14.69 2.36 -10.46
C ASN A 14 -15.01 2.72 -8.99
N VAL A 15 -14.17 3.57 -8.36
CA VAL A 15 -14.33 3.99 -6.97
C VAL A 15 -14.20 5.52 -6.79
N LYS A 16 -14.78 6.29 -7.73
CA LYS A 16 -14.72 7.76 -7.82
C LYS A 16 -14.66 8.53 -6.49
N TYR A 17 -15.62 8.30 -5.59
CA TYR A 17 -15.72 9.07 -4.34
C TYR A 17 -14.73 8.60 -3.28
N PHE A 18 -14.30 7.34 -3.32
CA PHE A 18 -13.28 6.85 -2.41
C PHE A 18 -11.92 7.44 -2.74
N VAL A 19 -11.53 7.43 -4.03
CA VAL A 19 -10.25 8.01 -4.44
C VAL A 19 -10.19 9.51 -4.19
N GLU A 20 -11.31 10.23 -4.28
CA GLU A 20 -11.39 11.64 -3.84
C GLU A 20 -11.00 11.80 -2.36
N GLN A 21 -11.59 11.00 -1.46
CA GLN A 21 -11.27 11.07 -0.03
C GLN A 21 -9.83 10.65 0.26
N CYS A 22 -9.33 9.64 -0.45
CA CYS A 22 -7.94 9.21 -0.38
C CYS A 22 -7.00 10.37 -0.75
N LEU A 23 -7.22 11.03 -1.88
CA LEU A 23 -6.41 12.16 -2.33
C LEU A 23 -6.42 13.34 -1.36
N TYR A 24 -7.57 13.71 -0.79
CA TYR A 24 -7.61 14.74 0.26
C TYR A 24 -6.79 14.33 1.49
N SER A 25 -6.87 13.07 1.92
CA SER A 25 -6.08 12.58 3.06
C SER A 25 -4.57 12.59 2.77
N VAL A 26 -4.17 12.26 1.54
CA VAL A 26 -2.78 12.33 1.08
C VAL A 26 -2.30 13.78 1.09
N GLN A 27 -3.06 14.73 0.55
CA GLN A 27 -2.71 16.15 0.56
C GLN A 27 -2.55 16.69 1.99
N ALA A 28 -3.43 16.30 2.91
CA ALA A 28 -3.32 16.67 4.32
C ALA A 28 -2.05 16.07 4.96
N ALA A 29 -1.78 14.77 4.73
CA ALA A 29 -0.61 14.08 5.25
C ALA A 29 0.74 14.52 4.65
N THR A 30 0.70 15.24 3.54
CA THR A 30 1.89 15.73 2.81
C THR A 30 1.98 17.26 2.81
N GLN A 31 1.20 17.94 3.65
CA GLN A 31 1.21 19.40 3.70
C GLN A 31 2.61 19.94 4.00
N GLY A 32 3.13 20.78 3.09
CA GLY A 32 4.45 21.39 3.19
C GLY A 32 5.61 20.49 2.78
N TRP A 33 5.33 19.36 2.10
CA TRP A 33 6.33 18.49 1.47
C TRP A 33 6.29 18.64 -0.04
N ASP A 34 7.44 18.41 -0.68
CA ASP A 34 7.51 18.21 -2.12
C ASP A 34 7.12 16.75 -2.42
N VAL A 35 5.95 16.56 -3.03
CA VAL A 35 5.39 15.23 -3.33
C VAL A 35 4.84 15.16 -4.75
N ASP A 36 5.00 14.00 -5.37
CA ASP A 36 4.38 13.68 -6.66
C ASP A 36 3.27 12.65 -6.43
N ILE A 37 2.07 12.90 -6.94
CA ILE A 37 0.94 11.98 -6.78
C ILE A 37 0.53 11.47 -8.16
N TYR A 38 0.49 10.15 -8.30
CA TYR A 38 0.08 9.43 -9.49
C TYR A 38 -1.21 8.66 -9.23
N VAL A 39 -2.22 8.89 -10.07
CA VAL A 39 -3.44 8.08 -10.10
C VAL A 39 -3.47 7.33 -11.41
N VAL A 40 -3.34 6.00 -11.34
CA VAL A 40 -3.43 5.11 -12.49
C VAL A 40 -4.87 4.60 -12.59
N ASP A 41 -5.63 5.14 -13.54
CA ASP A 41 -7.01 4.71 -13.78
C ASP A 41 -7.03 3.47 -14.69
N ASN A 42 -7.51 2.35 -14.17
CA ASN A 42 -7.59 1.06 -14.84
C ASN A 42 -8.86 0.92 -15.69
N HIS A 43 -9.16 1.93 -16.51
CA HIS A 43 -10.32 1.97 -17.38
C HIS A 43 -11.65 2.01 -16.62
N SER A 44 -11.77 2.95 -15.69
CA SER A 44 -13.01 3.20 -14.96
C SER A 44 -14.11 3.72 -15.89
N THR A 45 -15.34 3.28 -15.64
CA THR A 45 -16.54 3.68 -16.39
C THR A 45 -17.48 4.58 -15.59
N ASP A 46 -17.12 4.86 -14.33
CA ASP A 46 -17.88 5.73 -13.45
C ASP A 46 -17.63 7.23 -13.68
N GLY A 47 -16.68 7.58 -14.56
CA GLY A 47 -16.25 8.96 -14.83
C GLY A 47 -15.33 9.54 -13.75
N SER A 48 -14.52 8.69 -13.11
CA SER A 48 -13.54 9.06 -12.08
C SER A 48 -12.59 10.16 -12.54
N VAL A 49 -11.95 9.99 -13.70
CA VAL A 49 -10.87 10.89 -14.13
C VAL A 49 -11.40 12.28 -14.47
N GLU A 50 -12.52 12.38 -15.19
CA GLU A 50 -13.14 13.65 -15.54
C GLU A 50 -13.60 14.43 -14.30
N TYR A 51 -13.99 13.71 -13.25
CA TYR A 51 -14.41 14.29 -11.98
C TYR A 51 -13.21 14.78 -11.15
N LEU A 52 -12.14 13.99 -11.05
CA LEU A 52 -11.00 14.26 -10.15
C LEU A 52 -10.00 15.26 -10.73
N ARG A 53 -9.74 15.23 -12.04
CA ARG A 53 -8.74 16.09 -12.70
C ARG A 53 -8.90 17.59 -12.39
N PRO A 54 -10.11 18.20 -12.40
CA PRO A 54 -10.26 19.61 -12.01
C PRO A 54 -10.13 19.87 -10.50
N LEU A 55 -10.36 18.87 -9.65
CA LEU A 55 -10.23 18.98 -8.19
C LEU A 55 -8.77 18.86 -7.74
N PHE A 56 -7.97 18.07 -8.47
CA PHE A 56 -6.58 17.76 -8.14
C PHE A 56 -5.66 18.05 -9.34
N PRO A 57 -5.45 19.34 -9.68
CA PRO A 57 -4.68 19.73 -10.87
C PRO A 57 -3.20 19.32 -10.82
N ASP A 58 -2.66 19.12 -9.61
CA ASP A 58 -1.26 18.73 -9.39
C ASP A 58 -1.06 17.20 -9.41
N VAL A 59 -2.14 16.41 -9.53
CA VAL A 59 -2.07 14.95 -9.64
C VAL A 59 -1.83 14.54 -11.10
N THR A 60 -0.88 13.63 -11.30
CA THR A 60 -0.64 13.01 -12.60
C THR A 60 -1.56 11.81 -12.80
N PHE A 61 -2.50 11.92 -13.73
CA PHE A 61 -3.40 10.83 -14.09
C PHE A 61 -2.84 10.02 -15.27
N ILE A 62 -2.72 8.71 -15.09
CA ILE A 62 -2.35 7.73 -16.12
C ILE A 62 -3.61 6.93 -16.46
N GLU A 63 -4.15 7.11 -17.66
CA GLU A 63 -5.42 6.48 -18.07
C GLU A 63 -5.18 5.26 -18.95
N ASN A 64 -5.50 4.08 -18.43
CA ASN A 64 -5.42 2.84 -19.20
C ASN A 64 -6.65 2.66 -20.09
N LYS A 65 -6.43 2.02 -21.26
CA LYS A 65 -7.49 1.69 -22.22
C LYS A 65 -8.26 0.42 -21.87
N GLU A 66 -7.74 -0.35 -20.93
CA GLU A 66 -8.31 -1.59 -20.40
C GLU A 66 -7.85 -1.74 -18.95
N ASN A 67 -8.49 -2.63 -18.18
CA ASN A 67 -8.01 -2.96 -16.85
C ASN A 67 -6.83 -3.93 -16.98
N VAL A 68 -5.61 -3.42 -16.72
CA VAL A 68 -4.35 -4.18 -16.86
C VAL A 68 -3.96 -4.95 -15.58
N GLY A 69 -4.79 -4.91 -14.55
CA GLY A 69 -4.48 -5.47 -13.24
C GLY A 69 -3.73 -4.48 -12.32
N PHE A 70 -3.53 -4.88 -11.07
CA PHE A 70 -2.97 -4.06 -9.99
C PHE A 70 -1.45 -3.91 -10.09
N ALA A 71 -0.70 -5.00 -10.25
CA ALA A 71 0.76 -4.97 -10.33
C ALA A 71 1.24 -4.13 -11.52
N LYS A 72 0.74 -4.43 -12.72
CA LYS A 72 1.07 -3.72 -13.95
C LYS A 72 0.70 -2.24 -13.90
N ALA A 73 -0.44 -1.88 -13.29
CA ALA A 73 -0.83 -0.48 -13.12
C ALA A 73 0.10 0.27 -12.17
N ASN A 74 0.41 -0.28 -10.99
CA ASN A 74 1.40 0.32 -10.08
C ASN A 74 2.76 0.50 -10.76
N ASN A 75 3.23 -0.52 -11.49
CA ASN A 75 4.49 -0.47 -12.21
C ASN A 75 4.57 0.62 -13.28
N GLN A 76 3.43 1.06 -13.87
CA GLN A 76 3.44 2.20 -14.80
C GLN A 76 3.86 3.49 -14.09
N ALA A 77 3.36 3.71 -12.87
CA ALA A 77 3.72 4.88 -12.07
C ALA A 77 5.09 4.72 -11.42
N PHE A 78 5.45 3.55 -10.88
CA PHE A 78 6.76 3.31 -10.27
C PHE A 78 7.93 3.64 -11.20
N ARG A 79 7.80 3.37 -12.50
CA ARG A 79 8.82 3.68 -13.51
C ARG A 79 9.09 5.17 -13.71
N ILE A 80 8.20 6.04 -13.27
CA ILE A 80 8.31 7.50 -13.43
C ILE A 80 8.33 8.24 -12.09
N CYS A 81 8.18 7.55 -10.97
CA CYS A 81 8.28 8.11 -9.63
C CYS A 81 9.69 8.69 -9.41
N LYS A 82 9.77 9.72 -8.57
CA LYS A 82 11.03 10.45 -8.32
C LYS A 82 11.30 10.74 -6.85
N GLY A 83 10.39 10.30 -5.98
CA GLY A 83 10.48 10.46 -4.54
C GLY A 83 11.57 9.58 -3.93
N GLU A 84 12.17 10.04 -2.84
CA GLU A 84 13.05 9.21 -1.99
C GLU A 84 12.32 7.97 -1.46
N TYR A 85 11.05 8.15 -1.13
CA TYR A 85 10.13 7.08 -0.80
C TYR A 85 9.03 6.96 -1.87
N VAL A 86 8.53 5.74 -2.06
CA VAL A 86 7.39 5.43 -2.94
C VAL A 86 6.31 4.80 -2.10
N LEU A 87 5.15 5.45 -2.02
CA LEU A 87 3.97 4.94 -1.32
C LEU A 87 3.01 4.29 -2.31
N MET A 88 2.83 2.98 -2.21
CA MET A 88 1.73 2.27 -2.84
C MET A 88 0.50 2.34 -1.93
N LEU A 89 -0.60 2.90 -2.43
CA LEU A 89 -1.79 3.19 -1.64
C LEU A 89 -3.07 2.80 -2.38
N ASN A 90 -3.95 2.08 -1.70
CA ASN A 90 -5.25 1.76 -2.26
C ASN A 90 -6.17 3.00 -2.32
N PRO A 91 -7.06 3.07 -3.32
CA PRO A 91 -7.94 4.22 -3.54
C PRO A 91 -9.04 4.37 -2.48
N ASP A 92 -9.30 3.34 -1.67
CA ASP A 92 -10.32 3.30 -0.61
C ASP A 92 -9.75 3.49 0.79
N THR A 93 -8.58 4.13 0.89
CA THR A 93 -7.90 4.41 2.16
C THR A 93 -8.01 5.88 2.57
N VAL A 94 -7.88 6.12 3.88
CA VAL A 94 -7.70 7.47 4.46
C VAL A 94 -6.54 7.36 5.43
N ILE A 95 -5.50 8.16 5.22
CA ILE A 95 -4.31 8.17 6.06
C ILE A 95 -4.32 9.35 7.03
N GLY A 96 -3.69 9.20 8.19
CA GLY A 96 -3.59 10.28 9.17
C GLY A 96 -2.56 11.33 8.75
N GLU A 97 -2.78 12.58 9.16
CA GLU A 97 -1.93 13.72 8.80
C GLU A 97 -0.44 13.50 9.17
N GLU A 98 -0.17 12.81 10.29
CA GLU A 98 1.18 12.53 10.75
C GLU A 98 1.73 11.16 10.34
N SER A 99 0.92 10.34 9.65
CA SER A 99 1.28 8.97 9.31
C SER A 99 2.53 8.89 8.45
N LEU A 100 2.59 9.65 7.34
CA LEU A 100 3.74 9.60 6.44
C LEU A 100 5.01 10.18 7.07
N ARG A 101 4.89 11.29 7.80
CA ARG A 101 6.00 11.90 8.54
C ARG A 101 6.63 10.93 9.54
N SER A 102 5.79 10.28 10.34
CA SER A 102 6.25 9.33 11.36
C SER A 102 6.92 8.11 10.73
N LEU A 103 6.37 7.59 9.62
CA LEU A 103 6.94 6.44 8.92
C LEU A 103 8.26 6.76 8.20
N CYS A 104 8.35 7.92 7.53
CA CYS A 104 9.61 8.37 6.92
C CYS A 104 10.70 8.56 7.98
N TYR A 105 10.37 9.21 9.11
CA TYR A 105 11.31 9.35 10.23
C TYR A 105 11.80 8.00 10.76
N PHE A 106 10.88 7.04 10.96
CA PHE A 106 11.26 5.69 11.36
C PHE A 106 12.19 5.04 10.33
N MET A 107 11.86 5.15 9.04
CA MET A 107 12.69 4.57 7.98
C MET A 107 14.08 5.22 7.98
N ASP A 108 14.19 6.54 8.12
CA ASP A 108 15.47 7.28 8.20
C ASP A 108 16.35 6.78 9.34
N GLU A 109 15.77 6.48 10.51
CA GLU A 109 16.50 5.88 11.64
C GLU A 109 16.87 4.41 11.43
N HIS A 110 16.20 3.73 10.49
CA HIS A 110 16.39 2.31 10.18
C HIS A 110 16.76 2.11 8.70
N PRO A 111 17.99 2.47 8.29
CA PRO A 111 18.40 2.43 6.86
C PRO A 111 18.41 1.03 6.25
N ALA A 112 18.34 -0.04 7.07
CA ALA A 112 18.18 -1.41 6.59
C ALA A 112 16.73 -1.78 6.23
N ALA A 113 15.73 -1.00 6.67
CA ALA A 113 14.33 -1.19 6.33
C ALA A 113 14.06 -0.69 4.90
N GLY A 114 13.78 -1.63 3.99
CA GLY A 114 13.44 -1.31 2.59
C GLY A 114 11.99 -0.89 2.40
N ALA A 115 11.08 -1.34 3.27
CA ALA A 115 9.66 -0.99 3.22
C ALA A 115 9.03 -1.04 4.62
N ILE A 116 7.91 -0.34 4.78
CA ILE A 116 7.13 -0.30 6.01
C ILE A 116 5.63 -0.23 5.69
N GLY A 117 4.83 -0.97 6.47
CA GLY A 117 3.38 -0.87 6.49
C GLY A 117 2.89 -0.12 7.74
N LEU A 118 1.57 -0.11 7.97
CA LEU A 118 1.01 0.49 9.18
C LEU A 118 -0.16 -0.31 9.74
N LYS A 119 -0.54 -0.01 10.98
CA LYS A 119 -1.76 -0.52 11.60
C LYS A 119 -2.98 0.04 10.87
N MET A 120 -3.75 -0.84 10.22
CA MET A 120 -4.97 -0.44 9.51
C MET A 120 -6.21 -0.64 10.37
N LEU A 121 -7.18 0.27 10.21
CA LEU A 121 -8.51 0.21 10.82
C LEU A 121 -9.56 0.28 9.72
N ASN A 122 -10.71 -0.38 9.90
CA ASN A 122 -11.86 -0.16 9.02
C ASN A 122 -12.65 1.10 9.39
N GLY A 123 -13.69 1.43 8.61
CA GLY A 123 -14.54 2.61 8.86
C GLY A 123 -15.30 2.63 10.20
N ASN A 124 -15.31 1.51 10.95
CA ASN A 124 -15.87 1.42 12.30
C ASN A 124 -14.78 1.49 13.39
N GLY A 125 -13.52 1.75 13.02
CA GLY A 125 -12.39 1.80 13.95
C GLY A 125 -11.87 0.43 14.41
N VAL A 126 -12.30 -0.67 13.77
CA VAL A 126 -11.86 -2.02 14.11
C VAL A 126 -10.55 -2.35 13.41
N PHE A 127 -9.59 -2.91 14.15
CA PHE A 127 -8.31 -3.35 13.62
C PHE A 127 -8.44 -4.37 12.49
N LEU A 128 -7.69 -4.17 11.42
CA LEU A 128 -7.58 -5.06 10.27
C LEU A 128 -6.32 -5.92 10.38
N ALA A 129 -6.51 -7.21 10.63
CA ALA A 129 -5.41 -8.17 10.76
C ALA A 129 -4.61 -8.30 9.45
N GLU A 130 -5.20 -7.93 8.31
CA GLU A 130 -4.58 -7.95 7.00
C GLU A 130 -3.40 -6.99 6.87
N SER A 131 -3.26 -6.02 7.80
CA SER A 131 -2.13 -5.07 7.87
C SER A 131 -0.77 -5.74 8.05
N LYS A 132 -0.74 -6.98 8.53
CA LYS A 132 0.49 -7.76 8.72
C LYS A 132 0.24 -9.23 8.43
N ARG A 133 1.14 -9.89 7.70
CA ARG A 133 1.04 -11.32 7.43
C ARG A 133 2.42 -11.99 7.49
N SER A 134 2.41 -13.29 7.73
CA SER A 134 3.59 -14.13 7.46
C SER A 134 3.52 -14.76 6.08
N PHE A 135 4.66 -15.22 5.59
CA PHE A 135 4.75 -15.91 4.32
C PHE A 135 3.87 -17.18 4.32
N PRO A 136 3.02 -17.42 3.31
CA PRO A 136 2.03 -18.49 3.30
C PRO A 136 2.62 -19.87 2.96
N THR A 137 3.60 -20.34 3.74
CA THR A 137 4.17 -21.69 3.61
C THR A 137 3.07 -22.78 3.59
N PRO A 138 3.32 -23.99 3.05
CA PRO A 138 2.31 -25.05 3.03
C PRO A 138 1.68 -25.34 4.40
N TRP A 139 2.47 -25.25 5.49
CA TRP A 139 1.96 -25.43 6.84
C TRP A 139 1.09 -24.26 7.33
N VAL A 140 1.52 -23.01 7.09
CA VAL A 140 0.74 -21.81 7.43
C VAL A 140 -0.60 -21.81 6.68
N SER A 141 -0.56 -22.11 5.38
CA SER A 141 -1.72 -22.23 4.51
C SER A 141 -2.66 -23.35 4.96
N PHE A 142 -2.14 -24.53 5.31
CA PHE A 142 -2.93 -25.62 5.88
C PHE A 142 -3.62 -25.19 7.18
N CYS A 143 -2.90 -24.57 8.11
CA CYS A 143 -3.49 -24.12 9.38
C CYS A 143 -4.61 -23.10 9.19
N LYS A 144 -4.46 -22.17 8.23
CA LYS A 144 -5.49 -21.20 7.88
C LYS A 144 -6.72 -21.87 7.26
N LEU A 145 -6.54 -22.72 6.25
CA LEU A 145 -7.62 -23.36 5.48
C LEU A 145 -8.47 -24.31 6.34
N PHE A 146 -7.84 -25.06 7.23
CA PHE A 146 -8.52 -26.03 8.10
C PHE A 146 -8.94 -25.46 9.46
N GLY A 147 -8.77 -24.15 9.68
CA GLY A 147 -9.24 -23.46 10.88
C GLY A 147 -8.41 -23.69 12.14
N LEU A 148 -7.22 -24.30 12.04
CA LEU A 148 -6.31 -24.47 13.18
C LEU A 148 -5.87 -23.11 13.76
N SER A 149 -5.75 -22.08 12.91
CA SER A 149 -5.45 -20.72 13.36
C SER A 149 -6.51 -20.14 14.29
N LYS A 150 -7.78 -20.51 14.10
CA LYS A 150 -8.90 -20.08 14.96
C LYS A 150 -8.96 -20.87 16.27
N LEU A 151 -8.53 -22.14 16.24
CA LEU A 151 -8.49 -23.00 17.43
C LEU A 151 -7.31 -22.65 18.35
N PHE A 152 -6.20 -22.18 17.79
CA PHE A 152 -4.97 -21.86 18.52
C PHE A 152 -4.44 -20.46 18.17
N PRO A 153 -5.20 -19.38 18.44
CA PRO A 153 -4.87 -18.03 18.01
C PRO A 153 -3.55 -17.51 18.59
N ASP A 154 -3.20 -17.87 19.83
CA ASP A 154 -1.99 -17.38 20.48
C ASP A 154 -0.73 -18.20 20.11
N SER A 155 -0.84 -19.14 19.17
CA SER A 155 0.28 -20.02 18.81
C SER A 155 0.98 -19.59 17.52
N PRO A 156 2.28 -19.23 17.58
CA PRO A 156 3.13 -19.02 16.40
C PRO A 156 3.31 -20.26 15.51
N LYS A 157 2.82 -21.42 15.92
CA LYS A 157 2.83 -22.62 15.08
C LYS A 157 1.57 -22.73 14.22
N TYR A 158 0.43 -22.25 14.70
CA TYR A 158 -0.87 -22.53 14.08
C TYR A 158 -1.58 -21.27 13.56
N ALA A 159 -1.26 -20.08 14.09
CA ALA A 159 -1.95 -18.84 13.76
C ALA A 159 -1.10 -17.81 13.01
N SER A 160 0.10 -18.18 12.56
CA SER A 160 1.08 -17.23 12.02
C SER A 160 0.63 -16.47 10.79
N TYR A 161 -0.33 -16.96 10.00
CA TYR A 161 -0.75 -16.26 8.79
C TYR A 161 -1.14 -14.79 9.04
N ALA A 162 -1.94 -14.52 10.08
CA ALA A 162 -2.41 -13.18 10.43
C ALA A 162 -1.71 -12.60 11.68
N LEU A 163 -0.72 -13.33 12.23
CA LEU A 163 0.09 -12.93 13.38
C LEU A 163 -0.73 -12.34 14.56
N PRO A 164 -1.85 -12.97 14.99
CA PRO A 164 -2.75 -12.37 15.98
C PRO A 164 -2.14 -12.28 17.40
N TYR A 165 -1.07 -13.03 17.65
CA TYR A 165 -0.29 -13.00 18.89
C TYR A 165 0.69 -11.81 18.97
N LEU A 166 0.87 -11.04 17.89
CA LEU A 166 1.65 -9.82 17.89
C LEU A 166 0.76 -8.62 18.21
N SER A 167 1.20 -7.81 19.18
CA SER A 167 0.50 -6.58 19.56
C SER A 167 0.31 -5.67 18.34
N PRO A 168 -0.90 -5.15 18.08
CA PRO A 168 -1.13 -4.19 17.01
C PRO A 168 -0.57 -2.79 17.32
N ASP A 169 -0.13 -2.54 18.56
CA ASP A 169 0.39 -1.25 19.04
C ASP A 169 1.91 -1.25 19.22
N GLU A 170 2.59 -2.23 18.65
CA GLU A 170 4.05 -2.37 18.65
C GLU A 170 4.58 -2.53 17.21
N GLN A 171 5.85 -2.21 17.03
CA GLN A 171 6.57 -2.40 15.78
C GLN A 171 7.03 -3.86 15.66
N HIS A 172 6.83 -4.47 14.49
CA HIS A 172 7.23 -5.85 14.22
C HIS A 172 7.85 -5.96 12.83
N GLU A 173 8.87 -6.80 12.71
CA GLU A 173 9.29 -7.32 11.41
C GLU A 173 8.29 -8.38 10.94
N VAL A 174 7.85 -8.29 9.69
CA VAL A 174 6.86 -9.19 9.10
C VAL A 174 7.28 -9.57 7.69
N ASP A 175 6.91 -10.77 7.25
CA ASP A 175 7.31 -11.27 5.94
C ASP A 175 6.56 -10.57 4.80
N VAL A 176 5.31 -10.16 5.05
CA VAL A 176 4.39 -9.66 4.02
C VAL A 176 3.68 -8.41 4.53
N LEU A 177 3.87 -7.31 3.83
CA LEU A 177 3.14 -6.05 4.02
C LEU A 177 1.88 -6.05 3.15
N SER A 178 0.84 -5.34 3.57
CA SER A 178 -0.38 -5.27 2.76
C SER A 178 -0.21 -4.32 1.58
N GLY A 179 -0.61 -4.75 0.39
CA GLY A 179 -0.66 -3.86 -0.79
C GLY A 179 -1.62 -2.66 -0.64
N ALA A 180 -2.46 -2.63 0.40
CA ALA A 180 -3.34 -1.50 0.68
C ALA A 180 -2.59 -0.24 1.15
N PHE A 181 -1.46 -0.43 1.83
CA PHE A 181 -0.54 0.63 2.23
C PHE A 181 0.86 0.03 2.36
N MET A 182 1.78 0.46 1.50
CA MET A 182 3.18 0.05 1.57
C MET A 182 4.07 1.24 1.20
N LEU A 183 4.82 1.76 2.17
CA LEU A 183 5.82 2.80 1.94
C LEU A 183 7.17 2.13 1.74
N MET A 184 7.76 2.31 0.57
CA MET A 184 9.02 1.67 0.17
C MET A 184 10.10 2.74 0.01
N ARG A 185 11.35 2.40 0.32
CA ARG A 185 12.49 3.18 -0.17
C ARG A 185 12.59 3.01 -1.67
N HIS A 186 12.86 4.09 -2.37
CA HIS A 186 13.07 4.02 -3.82
C HIS A 186 14.23 3.08 -4.17
N ASP A 187 15.34 3.15 -3.43
CA ASP A 187 16.51 2.31 -3.68
C ASP A 187 16.24 0.82 -3.41
N ALA A 188 15.32 0.49 -2.51
CA ALA A 188 14.88 -0.88 -2.30
C ALA A 188 14.11 -1.38 -3.53
N LEU A 189 13.18 -0.59 -4.06
CA LEU A 189 12.41 -0.90 -5.27
C LEU A 189 13.33 -1.09 -6.49
N GLU A 190 14.38 -0.27 -6.65
CA GLU A 190 15.38 -0.45 -7.72
C GLU A 190 16.20 -1.74 -7.56
N LYS A 191 16.51 -2.14 -6.32
CA LYS A 191 17.33 -3.33 -6.03
C LYS A 191 16.53 -4.63 -6.16
N THR A 192 15.28 -4.65 -5.72
CA THR A 192 14.43 -5.84 -5.74
C THR A 192 13.75 -6.04 -7.09
N GLY A 193 13.55 -4.96 -7.84
CA GLY A 193 12.68 -4.95 -9.00
C GLY A 193 11.26 -4.50 -8.63
N LEU A 194 10.45 -4.35 -9.68
CA LEU A 194 9.04 -3.99 -9.55
C LEU A 194 8.17 -5.22 -9.26
N LEU A 195 6.87 -5.02 -9.01
CA LEU A 195 5.92 -6.10 -8.78
C LEU A 195 5.86 -7.06 -9.98
N ASP A 196 5.74 -8.36 -9.76
CA ASP A 196 5.51 -9.32 -10.85
C ASP A 196 4.17 -9.05 -11.57
N GLU A 197 4.28 -8.70 -12.86
CA GLU A 197 3.14 -8.35 -13.71
C GLU A 197 2.31 -9.58 -14.14
N ASP A 198 2.77 -10.81 -13.84
CA ASP A 198 1.97 -12.02 -14.02
C ASP A 198 0.80 -12.10 -13.01
N PHE A 199 0.90 -11.40 -11.86
CA PHE A 199 -0.21 -11.23 -10.94
C PHE A 199 -1.16 -10.12 -11.41
N PHE A 200 -2.35 -10.51 -11.88
CA PHE A 200 -3.40 -9.55 -12.22
C PHE A 200 -3.91 -8.79 -10.98
N MET A 201 -4.14 -9.49 -9.87
CA MET A 201 -4.58 -8.93 -8.59
C MET A 201 -4.42 -10.01 -7.52
N TYR A 202 -3.96 -9.62 -6.33
CA TYR A 202 -3.59 -10.48 -5.21
C TYR A 202 -2.34 -11.34 -5.48
N GLY A 203 -1.48 -11.46 -4.48
CA GLY A 203 -0.22 -12.18 -4.57
C GLY A 203 0.97 -11.28 -4.83
N GLU A 204 0.76 -10.12 -5.45
CA GLU A 204 1.81 -9.11 -5.65
C GLU A 204 2.34 -8.52 -4.33
N ASP A 205 1.57 -8.62 -3.26
CA ASP A 205 1.97 -8.18 -1.93
C ASP A 205 2.89 -9.21 -1.22
N ILE A 206 2.96 -10.44 -1.75
CA ILE A 206 3.75 -11.57 -1.22
C ILE A 206 5.02 -11.81 -2.04
N ASP A 207 4.98 -11.50 -3.33
CA ASP A 207 6.11 -11.59 -4.27
C ASP A 207 7.29 -10.69 -3.85
#